data_AF-A0A517YBX1-F1
#
_entry.id   AF-A0A517YBX1-F1
#
_cell.length_a   1.000
_cell.length_b   1.000
_cell.length_c   1.000
_cell.angle_alpha   90.00
_cell.angle_beta   90.00
_cell.angle_gamma   90.00
#
_symmetry.space_group_name_H-M   'P 1'
#
loop_
_entity.id
_entity.type
_entity.pdbx_description
1 polymer ?
#
loop_
_entity_poly.entity_id
_entity_poly.type
_entity_poly.pdbx_seq_one_letter_code
_entity_poly.pdbx_strand_id
1 'polypeptide(L)'
;MRTTYILMLLALLLVPNVGCAGNRFAASRWNFWHPGPTTQQRVRASVHDPYSDRDLGPEVVGGRPREFMNQYPEAVRNRFYSDTNAR
;
A
#
# COMPACT_ATOMS: atom_id res chain seq x y z
N MET A 1 -45.22 -19.94 -15.15
CA MET A 1 -44.09 -20.61 -14.48
C MET A 1 -42.79 -20.56 -15.29
N ARG A 2 -42.75 -20.86 -16.60
CA ARG A 2 -41.49 -20.76 -17.38
C ARG A 2 -40.92 -19.33 -17.50
N THR A 3 -41.79 -18.33 -17.67
CA THR A 3 -41.40 -16.92 -17.81
C THR A 3 -40.81 -16.32 -16.54
N THR A 4 -41.28 -16.74 -15.35
CA THR A 4 -40.76 -16.28 -14.06
C THR A 4 -39.33 -16.74 -13.80
N TYR A 5 -38.95 -17.95 -14.25
CA TYR A 5 -37.56 -18.43 -14.14
C TYR A 5 -36.62 -17.71 -15.12
N ILE A 6 -37.10 -17.37 -16.31
CA ILE A 6 -36.33 -16.61 -17.30
C ILE A 6 -36.03 -15.20 -16.78
N LEU A 7 -37.02 -14.53 -16.17
CA LEU A 7 -36.83 -13.20 -15.57
C LEU A 7 -35.89 -13.25 -14.36
N MET A 8 -35.98 -14.29 -13.53
CA MET A 8 -35.06 -14.52 -12.41
C MET A 8 -33.61 -14.73 -12.88
N LEU A 9 -33.41 -15.54 -13.93
CA LEU A 9 -32.08 -15.77 -14.52
C LEU A 9 -31.49 -14.49 -15.13
N LEU A 10 -32.31 -13.71 -15.83
CA LEU A 10 -31.86 -12.46 -16.43
C LEU A 10 -31.47 -11.43 -15.36
N ALA A 11 -32.24 -11.34 -14.27
CA ALA A 11 -31.94 -10.47 -13.13
C ALA A 11 -30.62 -10.87 -12.44
N LEU A 12 -30.34 -12.17 -12.30
CA LEU A 12 -29.11 -12.68 -11.68
C LEU A 12 -27.85 -12.34 -12.50
N LEU A 13 -27.96 -12.33 -13.84
CA LEU A 13 -26.86 -12.00 -14.77
C LEU A 13 -26.53 -10.49 -14.81
N LEU A 14 -27.44 -9.62 -14.36
CA LEU A 14 -27.25 -8.16 -14.37
C LEU A 14 -26.55 -7.62 -13.10
N VAL A 15 -26.35 -8.43 -12.06
CA VAL A 15 -25.78 -8.01 -10.77
C VAL A 15 -24.26 -7.76 -10.73
N PRO A 16 -23.37 -8.31 -11.59
CA PRO A 16 -21.94 -8.24 -11.30
C PRO A 16 -21.27 -6.88 -11.58
N ASN A 17 -22.00 -5.82 -11.97
CA ASN A 17 -21.40 -4.53 -12.34
C ASN A 17 -21.43 -3.45 -11.24
N VAL A 18 -22.04 -3.69 -10.08
CA VAL A 18 -22.02 -2.73 -8.96
C VAL A 18 -20.84 -3.05 -8.03
N GLY A 19 -19.63 -2.86 -8.54
CA GLY A 19 -18.43 -3.28 -7.81
C GLY A 19 -17.10 -2.71 -8.28
N CYS A 20 -17.06 -1.67 -9.12
CA CYS A 20 -15.81 -0.94 -9.42
C CYS A 20 -15.45 0.06 -8.30
N ALA A 21 -15.63 -0.31 -7.03
CA ALA A 21 -15.02 0.41 -5.92
C ALA A 21 -13.60 -0.17 -5.77
N GLY A 22 -12.68 0.34 -6.59
CA GLY A 22 -11.30 -0.15 -6.70
C GLY A 22 -10.72 -0.53 -5.35
N ASN A 23 -10.67 -1.83 -5.07
CA ASN A 23 -9.75 -2.55 -4.19
C ASN A 23 -9.22 -1.80 -2.95
N ARG A 24 -10.02 -0.94 -2.30
CA ARG A 24 -9.64 -0.28 -1.03
C ARG A 24 -9.50 -1.32 0.09
N PHE A 25 -10.15 -2.47 -0.05
CA PHE A 25 -9.99 -3.63 0.82
C PHE A 25 -8.85 -4.57 0.42
N ALA A 26 -8.48 -4.64 -0.87
CA ALA A 26 -7.32 -5.43 -1.30
C ALA A 26 -5.99 -4.71 -1.02
N ALA A 27 -6.01 -3.39 -0.84
CA ALA A 27 -4.88 -2.62 -0.36
C ALA A 27 -4.36 -3.12 1.00
N SER A 28 -5.16 -3.82 1.80
CA SER A 28 -4.79 -4.40 3.10
C SER A 28 -4.15 -5.79 3.01
N ARG A 29 -4.36 -6.54 1.92
CA ARG A 29 -3.76 -7.88 1.77
C ARG A 29 -2.31 -7.71 1.33
N TRP A 30 -1.40 -8.29 2.11
CA TRP A 30 0.01 -8.41 1.74
C TRP A 30 0.09 -9.11 0.37
N ASN A 31 0.27 -8.32 -0.69
CA ASN A 31 0.30 -8.80 -2.06
C ASN A 31 1.73 -8.70 -2.54
N PHE A 32 2.39 -9.86 -2.60
CA PHE A 32 3.78 -9.98 -3.03
C PHE A 32 4.01 -9.39 -4.43
N TRP A 33 3.01 -9.45 -5.29
CA TRP A 33 3.10 -9.01 -6.69
C TRP A 33 2.64 -7.56 -6.91
N HIS A 34 1.87 -6.99 -5.97
CA HIS A 34 1.38 -5.61 -6.08
C HIS A 34 1.37 -4.93 -4.70
N PRO A 35 2.51 -4.38 -4.25
CA PRO A 35 2.66 -3.83 -2.90
C PRO A 35 1.85 -2.55 -2.60
N GLY A 36 0.96 -2.13 -3.51
CA GLY A 36 0.12 -0.94 -3.35
C GLY A 36 0.88 0.36 -3.64
N PRO A 37 0.22 1.52 -3.52
CA PRO A 37 0.83 2.82 -3.78
C PRO A 37 1.98 3.14 -2.78
N THR A 38 2.99 3.88 -3.23
CA THR A 38 4.19 4.24 -2.45
C THR A 38 3.87 4.92 -1.13
N THR A 39 2.85 5.78 -1.09
CA THR A 39 2.39 6.43 0.15
C THR A 39 1.93 5.41 1.19
N GLN A 40 1.20 4.37 0.77
CA GLN A 40 0.73 3.34 1.69
C GLN A 40 1.89 2.44 2.17
N GLN A 41 2.84 2.14 1.28
CA GLN A 41 4.06 1.41 1.66
C GLN A 41 4.89 2.19 2.68
N ARG A 42 5.02 3.51 2.50
CA ARG A 42 5.71 4.40 3.46
C ARG A 42 5.07 4.34 4.83
N VAL A 43 3.74 4.52 4.92
CA VAL A 43 3.02 4.47 6.20
C VAL A 43 3.22 3.12 6.88
N ARG A 44 3.17 2.02 6.12
CA ARG A 44 3.46 0.68 6.66
C ARG A 44 4.89 0.55 7.16
N ALA A 45 5.86 1.06 6.41
CA ALA A 45 7.25 1.04 6.82
C ALA A 45 7.43 1.81 8.14
N SER A 46 6.84 3.00 8.29
CA SER A 46 6.91 3.76 9.53
C SER A 46 6.20 3.08 10.71
N VAL A 47 5.10 2.36 10.47
CA VAL A 47 4.38 1.62 11.53
C VAL A 47 5.11 0.35 11.98
N HIS A 48 5.81 -0.32 11.06
CA HIS A 48 6.48 -1.59 11.33
C HIS A 48 8.00 -1.46 11.57
N ASP A 49 8.59 -0.27 11.38
CA ASP A 49 9.99 0.01 11.74
C ASP A 49 10.11 -0.06 13.28
N PRO A 50 10.98 -0.92 13.83
CA PRO A 50 11.21 -0.97 15.27
C PRO A 50 11.85 0.32 15.81
N TYR A 51 12.36 1.18 14.94
CA TYR A 51 13.01 2.42 15.32
C TYR A 51 12.13 3.63 15.04
N SER A 52 12.11 4.57 15.99
CA SER A 52 11.36 5.82 15.85
C SER A 52 11.82 6.63 14.65
N ASP A 53 10.86 7.19 13.92
CA ASP A 53 11.10 8.05 12.76
C ASP A 53 11.56 9.43 13.25
N ARG A 54 12.66 9.97 12.70
CA ARG A 54 13.24 11.24 13.17
C ARG A 54 12.33 12.44 12.89
N ASP A 55 11.48 12.32 11.87
CA ASP A 55 10.58 13.40 11.43
C ASP A 55 9.24 13.40 12.18
N LEU A 56 8.92 12.34 12.94
CA LEU A 56 7.63 12.21 13.64
C LEU A 56 7.67 12.64 15.12
N GLY A 57 8.84 12.92 15.70
CA GLY A 57 8.95 13.23 17.13
C GLY A 57 10.33 13.73 17.56
N PRO A 58 10.54 13.89 18.88
CA PRO A 58 11.84 14.29 19.43
C PRO A 58 12.92 13.28 19.04
N GLU A 59 14.12 13.78 18.75
CA GLU A 59 15.24 12.93 18.36
C GLU A 59 15.61 11.96 19.49
N VAL A 60 15.56 10.65 19.21
CA VAL A 60 15.98 9.59 20.13
C VAL A 60 17.42 9.19 19.79
N VAL A 61 18.38 9.79 20.48
CA VAL A 61 19.81 9.52 20.26
C VAL A 61 20.17 8.13 20.78
N GLY A 62 20.77 7.30 19.93
CA GLY A 62 21.22 5.94 20.28
C GLY A 62 20.14 4.86 20.20
N GLY A 63 18.93 5.19 19.77
CA GLY A 63 17.86 4.20 19.55
C GLY A 63 18.08 3.32 18.32
N ARG A 64 18.87 3.78 17.34
CA ARG A 64 19.16 3.09 16.07
C ARG A 64 20.61 2.58 16.05
N PRO A 65 20.92 1.43 15.41
CA PRO A 65 22.29 1.02 15.16
C PRO A 65 23.02 2.08 14.32
N ARG A 66 24.35 2.16 14.46
CA ARG A 66 25.19 3.22 13.86
C ARG A 66 24.93 3.46 12.38
N GLU A 67 24.73 2.38 11.63
CA GLU A 67 24.49 2.39 10.18
C GLU A 67 23.11 2.92 9.78
N PHE A 68 22.17 3.00 10.73
CA PHE A 68 20.77 3.42 10.52
C PHE A 68 20.42 4.69 11.31
N MET A 69 21.39 5.30 12.00
CA MET A 69 21.20 6.51 12.80
C MET A 69 20.63 7.68 12.00
N ASN A 70 21.10 7.84 10.76
CA ASN A 70 20.67 8.92 9.89
C ASN A 70 19.90 8.35 8.70
N GLN A 71 18.60 8.63 8.64
CA GLN A 71 17.84 8.41 7.42
C GLN A 71 18.34 9.37 6.33
N TYR A 72 18.38 8.90 5.08
CA TYR A 72 18.66 9.81 3.95
C TYR A 72 17.60 10.92 3.88
N PRO A 73 17.99 12.16 3.50
CA PRO A 73 17.05 13.24 3.26
C PRO A 73 15.95 12.81 2.30
N GLU A 74 14.72 13.32 2.47
CA GLU A 74 13.57 12.83 1.70
C GLU A 74 13.76 12.93 0.19
N ALA A 75 14.46 13.98 -0.26
CA ALA A 75 14.74 14.23 -1.67
C ALA A 75 15.66 13.19 -2.30
N VAL A 76 16.63 12.67 -1.53
CA VAL A 76 17.54 11.59 -1.95
C VAL A 76 16.80 10.26 -1.94
N ARG A 77 15.98 10.03 -0.91
CA ARG A 77 15.16 8.82 -0.75
C ARG A 77 14.15 8.62 -1.88
N ASN A 78 13.55 9.70 -2.36
CA ASN A 78 12.61 9.64 -3.50
C ASN A 78 13.28 9.28 -4.82
N ARG A 79 14.58 9.57 -4.98
CA ARG A 79 15.37 9.28 -6.21
C ARG A 79 15.98 7.89 -6.21
N PHE A 80 16.10 7.26 -5.05
CA PHE A 80 16.76 5.96 -4.93
C PHE A 80 16.17 4.91 -5.90
N TYR A 81 14.86 4.90 -6.09
CA TYR A 81 14.18 3.96 -7.00
C TYR A 81 14.33 4.33 -8.48
N SER A 82 14.42 5.61 -8.84
CA SER A 82 14.69 6.02 -10.22
C SER A 82 16.12 5.68 -10.61
N ASP A 83 17.06 5.88 -9.69
CA ASP A 83 18.49 5.80 -9.98
C ASP A 83 19.01 4.35 -9.98
N THR A 84 18.41 3.44 -9.18
CA THR A 84 18.76 2.01 -9.22
C THR A 84 18.19 1.26 -10.41
N ASN A 85 17.00 1.64 -10.91
CA ASN A 85 16.35 0.98 -12.04
C ASN A 85 16.77 1.55 -13.40
N ALA A 86 17.56 2.63 -13.42
CA ALA A 86 18.08 3.26 -14.63
C ALA A 86 19.44 2.68 -15.11
N ARG A 87 19.87 1.54 -14.56
CA ARG A 87 21.03 0.78 -15.04
C ARG A 87 20.59 -0.43 -15.86
#